data_AF-A0A9P9IAB6-F1
#
_entry.id   AF-A0A9P9IAB6-F1
#
_cell.length_a   1.000
_cell.length_b   1.000
_cell.length_c   1.000
_cell.angle_alpha   90.00
_cell.angle_beta   90.00
_cell.angle_gamma   90.00
#
_symmetry.space_group_name_H-M   'P 1'
#
loop_
_entity.id
_entity.type
_entity.pdbx_description
1 polymer ?
#
loop_
_entity_poly.entity_id
_entity_poly.type
_entity_poly.pdbx_seq_one_letter_code
_entity_poly.pdbx_strand_id
1 'polypeptide(L)'
;KPPHSYAHLITMAILQSPNKMLGLAEIYGWISGNYSFYRASEIGWQNCIRHNLSRHKCFIKIQKPNSGKGSYWGIEAGAESQFREAKRGR
;
A
#
# COMPACT_ATOMS: atom_id res chain seq x y z
N LYS A 1 -12.89 -11.74 -3.74
CA LYS A 1 -11.96 -10.59 -3.82
C LYS A 1 -12.64 -9.38 -3.18
N PRO A 2 -12.00 -8.69 -2.22
CA PRO A 2 -12.57 -7.52 -1.55
C PRO A 2 -12.94 -6.39 -2.54
N PRO A 3 -13.91 -5.51 -2.22
CA PRO A 3 -14.35 -4.40 -3.06
C PRO A 3 -13.36 -3.22 -3.06
N HIS A 4 -12.05 -3.51 -3.02
CA HIS A 4 -11.01 -2.49 -2.97
C HIS A 4 -10.01 -2.71 -4.09
N SER A 5 -9.64 -1.62 -4.77
CA SER A 5 -8.55 -1.63 -5.73
C SER A 5 -7.21 -1.84 -5.02
N TYR A 6 -6.20 -2.32 -5.74
CA TYR A 6 -4.86 -2.47 -5.16
C TYR A 6 -4.28 -1.14 -4.65
N ALA A 7 -4.51 -0.04 -5.37
CA ALA A 7 -4.15 1.29 -4.90
C ALA A 7 -4.83 1.67 -3.58
N HIS A 8 -6.12 1.34 -3.42
CA HIS A 8 -6.83 1.58 -2.16
C HIS A 8 -6.28 0.72 -1.02
N LEU A 9 -5.98 -0.56 -1.27
CA LEU A 9 -5.35 -1.45 -0.28
C LEU A 9 -3.98 -0.95 0.19
N ILE A 10 -3.13 -0.52 -0.75
CA ILE A 10 -1.83 0.08 -0.45
C ILE A 10 -2.02 1.34 0.39
N THR A 11 -2.99 2.18 0.01
CA THR A 11 -3.25 3.45 0.71
C THR A 11 -3.67 3.21 2.16
N MET A 12 -4.61 2.29 2.39
CA MET A 12 -5.02 1.92 3.74
C MET A 12 -3.86 1.40 4.58
N ALA A 13 -3.02 0.52 4.02
CA ALA A 13 -1.85 0.00 4.71
C ALA A 13 -0.90 1.12 5.15
N ILE A 14 -0.54 2.02 4.23
CA ILE A 14 0.37 3.15 4.50
C ILE A 14 -0.24 4.11 5.52
N LEU A 15 -1.51 4.49 5.36
CA LEU A 15 -2.18 5.43 6.26
C LEU A 15 -2.39 4.87 7.67
N GLN A 16 -2.56 3.55 7.82
CA GLN A 16 -2.69 2.93 9.14
C GLN A 16 -1.33 2.75 9.85
N SER A 17 -0.22 2.87 9.13
CA SER A 17 1.11 2.84 9.75
C SER A 17 1.37 4.10 10.60
N PRO A 18 2.06 3.98 11.74
CA PRO A 18 2.37 5.12 12.61
C PRO A 18 3.15 6.23 11.89
N ASN A 19 4.06 5.84 11.00
CA ASN A 19 4.96 6.75 10.30
C ASN A 19 4.43 7.18 8.92
N LYS A 20 3.20 6.79 8.55
CA LYS A 20 2.62 7.03 7.20
C LYS A 20 3.51 6.55 6.06
N MET A 21 4.30 5.52 6.32
CA MET A 21 5.20 4.89 5.35
C MET A 21 5.41 3.43 5.72
N LEU A 22 5.47 2.56 4.71
CA LEU A 22 5.70 1.13 4.88
C LEU A 22 6.65 0.58 3.82
N GLY A 23 7.44 -0.41 4.19
CA GLY A 23 8.20 -1.21 3.25
C GLY A 23 7.30 -2.14 2.46
N LEU A 24 7.78 -2.60 1.30
CA LEU A 24 7.03 -3.51 0.43
C LEU A 24 6.55 -4.78 1.15
N ALA A 25 7.42 -5.38 1.99
CA ALA A 25 7.08 -6.58 2.76
C ALA A 25 5.99 -6.29 3.81
N GLU A 26 6.00 -5.11 4.42
CA GLU A 26 5.00 -4.71 5.41
C GLU A 26 3.64 -4.46 4.76
N ILE A 27 3.61 -3.92 3.54
CA ILE A 27 2.38 -3.79 2.74
C ILE A 27 1.79 -5.18 2.46
N TYR A 28 2.62 -6.17 2.09
CA TYR A 28 2.13 -7.53 1.89
C TYR A 28 1.57 -8.14 3.18
N GLY A 29 2.29 -7.96 4.29
CA GLY A 29 1.86 -8.45 5.61
C GLY A 29 0.53 -7.85 6.04
N TRP A 30 0.38 -6.54 5.91
CA TRP A 30 -0.88 -5.86 6.25
C TRP A 30 -2.04 -6.36 5.40
N ILE A 31 -1.89 -6.46 4.08
CA ILE A 31 -2.96 -6.90 3.18
C ILE A 31 -3.37 -8.34 3.48
N SER A 32 -2.40 -9.25 3.62
CA SER A 32 -2.68 -10.67 3.89
C SER A 32 -3.23 -10.93 5.29
N GLY A 33 -2.88 -10.10 6.27
CA GLY A 33 -3.43 -10.14 7.62
C GLY A 33 -4.87 -9.60 7.72
N ASN A 34 -5.22 -8.59 6.91
CA ASN A 34 -6.56 -7.98 6.94
C ASN A 34 -7.57 -8.67 6.00
N TYR A 35 -7.09 -9.31 4.93
CA TYR A 35 -7.94 -9.90 3.91
C TYR A 35 -7.48 -11.33 3.58
N SER A 36 -8.19 -12.32 4.11
CA SER A 36 -7.87 -13.75 3.94
C SER A 36 -7.84 -14.23 2.47
N PHE A 37 -8.41 -13.44 1.56
CA PHE A 37 -8.32 -13.67 0.11
C PHE A 37 -6.90 -13.52 -0.44
N TYR A 38 -6.06 -12.67 0.15
CA TYR A 38 -4.70 -12.39 -0.34
C TYR A 38 -3.67 -13.18 0.48
N ARG A 39 -3.31 -14.37 0.03
CA ARG A 39 -2.33 -15.21 0.74
C ARG A 39 -0.91 -14.71 0.54
N ALA A 40 -0.11 -14.69 1.60
CA ALA A 40 1.29 -14.25 1.54
C ALA A 40 2.19 -15.08 0.60
N SER A 41 1.79 -16.31 0.26
CA SER A 41 2.51 -17.16 -0.70
C SER A 41 2.18 -16.87 -2.17
N GLU A 42 1.11 -16.12 -2.45
CA GLU A 42 0.65 -15.87 -3.81
C GLU A 42 1.39 -14.70 -4.46
N ILE A 43 2.17 -15.00 -5.49
CA ILE A 43 2.97 -14.02 -6.23
C ILE A 43 2.10 -13.09 -7.09
N GLY A 44 0.95 -13.59 -7.57
CA GLY A 44 0.10 -12.87 -8.54
C GLY A 44 -0.34 -11.49 -8.05
N TRP A 45 -0.96 -11.41 -6.87
CA TRP A 45 -1.41 -10.12 -6.33
C TRP A 45 -0.24 -9.25 -5.85
N GLN A 46 0.86 -9.85 -5.38
CA GLN A 46 2.08 -9.12 -5.00
C GLN A 46 2.70 -8.40 -6.21
N ASN A 47 2.66 -9.02 -7.39
CA ASN A 47 3.09 -8.39 -8.64
C ASN A 47 2.21 -7.17 -8.95
N CYS A 48 0.89 -7.31 -8.77
CA CYS A 48 -0.03 -6.19 -8.94
C CYS A 48 0.27 -5.04 -7.97
N ILE A 49 0.60 -5.34 -6.70
CA ILE A 49 0.99 -4.32 -5.71
C ILE A 49 2.23 -3.56 -6.18
N ARG A 50 3.29 -4.25 -6.59
CA ARG A 50 4.51 -3.59 -7.11
C ARG A 50 4.24 -2.74 -8.33
N HIS A 51 3.40 -3.24 -9.26
CA HIS A 51 2.98 -2.47 -10.42
C HIS A 51 2.23 -1.18 -10.02
N ASN A 52 1.32 -1.25 -9.05
CA ASN A 52 0.56 -0.08 -8.60
C ASN A 52 1.46 0.96 -7.93
N LEU A 53 2.42 0.53 -7.10
CA LEU A 53 3.38 1.41 -6.44
C LEU A 53 4.21 2.23 -7.44
N SER A 54 4.65 1.62 -8.54
CA SER A 54 5.41 2.34 -9.57
C SER A 54 4.53 3.11 -10.56
N ARG A 55 3.26 2.70 -10.75
CA ARG A 55 2.36 3.30 -11.74
C ARG A 55 1.72 4.59 -11.26
N HIS A 56 1.34 4.68 -9.99
CA HIS A 56 0.63 5.84 -9.46
C HIS A 56 1.60 6.83 -8.82
N LYS A 57 1.61 8.07 -9.32
CA LYS A 57 2.47 9.15 -8.82
C LYS A 57 2.24 9.50 -7.34
N CYS A 58 1.05 9.19 -6.82
CA CYS A 58 0.73 9.40 -5.41
C CYS A 58 1.57 8.52 -4.47
N PHE A 59 2.15 7.41 -4.95
CA PHE A 59 3.03 6.57 -4.13
C PHE A 59 4.49 7.00 -4.34
N ILE A 60 5.09 7.51 -3.27
CA ILE A 60 6.46 8.02 -3.30
C ILE A 60 7.42 7.01 -2.68
N LYS A 61 8.56 6.81 -3.34
CA LYS A 61 9.63 5.93 -2.86
C LYS A 61 10.55 6.73 -1.94
N ILE A 62 10.65 6.32 -0.69
CA ILE A 62 11.46 6.96 0.36
C ILE A 62 12.67 6.08 0.67
N GLN A 63 13.87 6.66 0.64
CA GLN A 63 15.11 5.93 0.89
C GLN A 63 15.23 5.55 2.37
N LYS A 64 15.61 4.29 2.65
CA LYS A 64 15.85 3.84 4.02
C LYS A 64 17.19 4.41 4.50
N PRO A 65 17.28 4.98 5.73
CA PRO A 65 18.53 5.56 6.24
C PRO A 65 19.67 4.54 6.35
N ASN A 66 19.37 3.32 6.82
CA ASN A 66 20.39 2.37 7.31
C ASN A 66 20.23 0.94 6.76
N SER A 67 19.66 0.75 5.56
CA SER A 67 19.52 -0.60 5.00
C SER A 67 19.65 -0.59 3.49
N GLY A 68 20.67 -1.28 2.97
CA GLY A 68 20.91 -1.45 1.53
C GLY A 68 19.85 -2.28 0.79
N LYS A 69 18.81 -2.78 1.48
CA LYS A 69 17.76 -3.59 0.88
C LYS A 69 16.38 -2.94 1.03
N GLY A 70 15.85 -2.50 -0.10
CA GLY A 70 14.47 -2.01 -0.22
C GLY A 70 14.30 -0.52 0.08
N SER A 71 13.07 -0.05 -0.09
CA SER A 71 12.67 1.34 0.14
C SER A 71 11.37 1.36 0.93
N TYR A 72 11.12 2.46 1.63
CA TYR A 72 9.79 2.75 2.15
C TYR A 72 8.93 3.31 1.03
N TRP A 73 7.63 3.11 1.16
CA TRP A 73 6.61 3.70 0.32
C TRP A 73 5.71 4.55 1.19
N GLY A 74 5.56 5.81 0.80
CA GLY A 74 4.64 6.76 1.40
C GLY A 74 3.59 7.21 0.39
N ILE A 75 2.68 8.06 0.84
CA ILE A 75 1.75 8.78 -0.02
C ILE A 75 2.21 10.24 -0.11
N GLU A 76 2.13 10.82 -1.31
CA GLU A 76 2.39 12.23 -1.55
C GLU A 76 1.42 13.09 -0.71
N ALA A 77 1.95 14.13 -0.06
CA ALA A 77 1.15 15.03 0.77
C ALA A 77 -0.02 15.63 -0.05
N GLY A 78 -1.24 15.50 0.46
CA GLY A 78 -2.46 15.96 -0.22
C GLY A 78 -3.10 14.94 -1.18
N ALA A 79 -2.35 13.96 -1.69
CA ALA A 79 -2.89 12.87 -2.50
C ALA A 79 -3.73 11.88 -1.67
N GLU A 80 -3.59 11.90 -0.34
CA GLU A 80 -4.40 11.10 0.60
C GLU A 80 -5.91 11.30 0.36
N SER A 81 -6.31 12.54 0.03
CA SER A 81 -7.70 12.91 -0.24
C SER A 81 -8.30 12.16 -1.43
N GLN A 82 -7.48 11.80 -2.43
CA GLN A 82 -7.88 11.07 -3.63
C GLN A 82 -8.30 9.62 -3.31
N PHE A 83 -7.90 9.12 -2.14
CA PHE A 83 -8.22 7.76 -1.69
C PHE A 83 -9.16 7.74 -0.48
N ARG A 84 -9.55 8.92 0.05
CA ARG A 84 -10.53 9.07 1.14
C ARG A 84 -11.99 8.87 0.72
N GLU A 85 -12.26 8.41 -0.49
CA GLU A 85 -13.62 8.08 -0.92
C GLU A 85 -14.01 6.64 -0.58
N ALA A 86 -14.45 6.44 0.67
CA ALA A 86 -15.33 5.33 1.07
C ALA A 86 -16.16 5.63 2.34
N LYS A 87 -16.39 6.92 2.67
CA LYS A 87 -17.39 7.33 3.69
C LYS A 87 -18.31 8.45 3.21
N ARG A 88 -18.77 8.39 1.97
CA ARG A 88 -19.99 9.12 1.55
C ARG A 88 -20.92 8.15 0.82
N GLY A 89 -21.95 7.74 1.55
CA GLY A 89 -23.04 6.88 1.08
C GLY A 89 -23.76 6.34 2.30
N ARG A 90 -24.95 6.88 2.55
CA ARG A 90 -25.83 6.62 3.69
C ARG A 90 -26.20 5.16 3.86
#